data_AF-A0A7Y1VTH3-F1
#
_entry.id   AF-A0A7Y1VTH3-F1
#
_cell.length_a   1.000
_cell.length_b   1.000
_cell.length_c   1.000
_cell.angle_alpha   90.00
_cell.angle_beta   90.00
_cell.angle_gamma   90.00
#
_symmetry.space_group_name_H-M   'P 1'
#
loop_
_entity.id
_entity.type
_entity.pdbx_description
1 polymer ?
#
loop_
_entity_poly.entity_id
_entity_poly.type
_entity_poly.pdbx_seq_one_letter_code
_entity_poly.pdbx_strand_id
1 'polypeptide(L)'
;YNTGGCGPIGGYTFPVFEEKHSPGGNSLTGGFVYRGPNACLNGLYFCAEYLRDTIYTIAPEGMGWSVNKRIFAGINNIAAFGEGEDGTLYAVRKSGTIYKITVTGDNVPGGAIPSGTYTSDGPLDSAGSVAGTVTFESAEAVILNPQFEVLLGAVFSGIVGCSP
;
A
#
# COMPACT_ATOMS: atom_id res chain seq x y z
N TYR A 1 8.72 -12.67 -28.99
CA TYR A 1 7.83 -11.86 -29.85
C TYR A 1 8.53 -11.60 -31.18
N ASN A 2 7.80 -11.39 -32.28
CA ASN A 2 8.35 -11.12 -33.62
C ASN A 2 8.34 -9.60 -33.88
N THR A 3 9.47 -9.02 -34.29
CA THR A 3 9.64 -7.58 -34.55
C THR A 3 9.71 -7.24 -36.04
N GLY A 4 9.52 -8.22 -36.93
CA GLY A 4 9.51 -8.00 -38.37
C GLY A 4 8.37 -7.05 -38.79
N GLY A 5 8.71 -5.98 -39.50
CA GLY A 5 7.76 -4.97 -39.96
C GLY A 5 7.41 -3.89 -38.92
N CYS A 6 7.98 -3.94 -37.71
CA CYS A 6 7.85 -2.85 -36.76
C CYS A 6 8.69 -1.63 -37.19
N GLY A 7 8.19 -0.43 -36.93
CA GLY A 7 8.92 0.82 -37.10
C GLY A 7 10.05 0.98 -36.06
N PRO A 8 10.78 2.11 -36.10
CA PRO A 8 11.79 2.43 -35.10
C PRO A 8 11.21 2.41 -33.69
N ILE A 9 11.96 1.86 -32.73
CA ILE A 9 11.50 1.69 -31.34
C ILE A 9 11.03 3.00 -30.68
N GLY A 10 11.65 4.12 -31.03
CA GLY A 10 11.27 5.45 -30.53
C GLY A 10 9.94 6.00 -31.05
N GLY A 11 9.28 5.30 -31.99
CA GLY A 11 7.92 5.60 -32.45
C GLY A 11 6.82 4.95 -31.61
N TYR A 12 7.17 4.19 -30.56
CA TYR A 12 6.23 3.49 -29.71
C TYR A 12 6.26 4.02 -28.27
N THR A 13 5.08 4.07 -27.66
CA THR A 13 4.93 4.28 -26.21
C THR A 13 4.94 2.91 -25.53
N PHE A 14 5.92 2.67 -24.67
CA PHE A 14 6.01 1.44 -23.90
C PHE A 14 5.00 1.41 -22.76
N PRO A 15 4.57 0.21 -22.32
CA PRO A 15 3.76 0.08 -21.12
C PRO A 15 4.46 0.67 -19.89
N VAL A 16 3.67 1.25 -19.00
CA VAL A 16 4.14 1.75 -17.69
C VAL A 16 4.61 0.60 -16.80
N PHE A 17 3.93 -0.54 -16.88
CA PHE A 17 4.20 -1.72 -16.07
C PHE A 17 3.90 -2.99 -16.88
N GLU A 18 4.80 -3.96 -16.78
CA GLU A 18 4.66 -5.29 -17.34
C GLU A 18 5.04 -6.34 -16.28
N GLU A 19 4.28 -7.44 -16.23
CA GLU A 19 4.64 -8.63 -15.47
C GLU A 19 5.10 -9.74 -16.43
N LYS A 20 6.17 -10.45 -16.07
CA LYS A 20 6.82 -11.45 -16.92
C LYS A 20 6.23 -12.83 -16.67
N HIS A 21 5.29 -13.25 -17.50
CA HIS A 21 4.57 -14.54 -17.44
C HIS A 21 5.42 -15.82 -17.19
N SER A 22 6.74 -15.79 -17.35
CA SER A 22 7.65 -16.84 -16.90
C SER A 22 8.78 -16.24 -16.03
N PRO A 23 8.94 -16.66 -14.75
CA PRO A 23 8.16 -17.64 -13.98
C PRO A 23 6.95 -17.04 -13.21
N GLY A 24 6.52 -15.79 -13.45
CA GLY A 24 5.54 -15.09 -12.60
C GLY A 24 4.49 -14.23 -13.32
N GLY A 25 3.31 -14.06 -12.73
CA GLY A 25 2.15 -13.42 -13.38
C GLY A 25 1.44 -14.35 -14.41
N ASN A 26 0.13 -14.43 -14.37
CA ASN A 26 -0.71 -15.15 -15.33
C ASN A 26 -1.66 -14.18 -16.03
N SER A 27 -2.29 -13.32 -15.26
CA SER A 27 -3.21 -12.30 -15.76
C SER A 27 -3.34 -11.18 -14.75
N LEU A 28 -3.03 -9.95 -15.16
CA LEU A 28 -3.39 -8.77 -14.40
C LEU A 28 -4.85 -8.45 -14.74
N THR A 29 -5.73 -8.59 -13.75
CA THR A 29 -7.03 -7.94 -13.81
C THR A 29 -6.81 -6.44 -13.75
N GLY A 30 -7.50 -5.71 -14.64
CA GLY A 30 -7.40 -4.26 -14.78
C GLY A 30 -7.61 -3.53 -13.46
N GLY A 31 -7.49 -2.21 -13.49
CA GLY A 31 -7.30 -1.45 -12.26
C GLY A 31 -8.04 -0.13 -12.18
N PHE A 32 -7.98 0.46 -10.99
CA PHE A 32 -8.60 1.73 -10.65
C PHE A 32 -7.60 2.60 -9.91
N VAL A 33 -7.65 3.91 -10.18
CA VAL A 33 -6.92 4.90 -9.37
C VAL A 33 -7.76 5.22 -8.15
N TYR A 34 -7.18 5.10 -6.96
CA TYR A 34 -7.86 5.44 -5.71
C TYR A 34 -8.03 6.95 -5.58
N ARG A 35 -9.27 7.40 -5.31
CA ARG A 35 -9.65 8.81 -5.11
C ARG A 35 -10.44 9.03 -3.82
N GLY A 36 -10.43 8.03 -2.94
CA GLY A 36 -11.19 8.01 -1.71
C GLY A 36 -10.58 8.81 -0.58
N PRO A 37 -11.14 8.66 0.63
CA PRO A 37 -10.79 9.49 1.78
C PRO A 37 -9.41 9.21 2.37
N ASN A 38 -8.79 8.05 2.11
CA ASN A 38 -7.45 7.77 2.63
C ASN A 38 -6.39 8.47 1.77
N ALA A 39 -5.78 9.52 2.32
CA ALA A 39 -4.82 10.37 1.61
C ALA A 39 -3.59 9.59 1.10
N CYS A 40 -3.16 8.57 1.84
CA CYS A 40 -1.98 7.75 1.54
C CYS A 40 -2.16 6.91 0.28
N LEU A 41 -3.41 6.59 -0.05
CA LEU A 41 -3.74 5.81 -1.23
C LEU A 41 -4.06 6.69 -2.44
N ASN A 42 -4.21 8.01 -2.25
CA ASN A 42 -4.67 8.90 -3.30
C ASN A 42 -3.70 8.91 -4.50
N GLY A 43 -4.25 8.70 -5.70
CA GLY A 43 -3.48 8.68 -6.94
C GLY A 43 -2.79 7.35 -7.23
N LEU A 44 -2.77 6.39 -6.30
CA LEU A 44 -2.26 5.05 -6.57
C LEU A 44 -3.20 4.31 -7.52
N TYR A 45 -2.66 3.76 -8.61
CA TYR A 45 -3.36 2.82 -9.48
C TYR A 45 -3.22 1.40 -8.93
N PHE A 46 -4.35 0.75 -8.64
CA PHE A 46 -4.41 -0.61 -8.12
C PHE A 46 -4.74 -1.59 -9.24
N CYS A 47 -3.98 -2.68 -9.38
CA CYS A 47 -4.37 -3.83 -10.20
C CYS A 47 -4.03 -5.13 -9.47
N ALA A 48 -4.67 -6.24 -9.85
CA ALA A 48 -4.49 -7.51 -9.15
C ALA A 48 -4.08 -8.62 -10.11
N GLU A 49 -3.21 -9.50 -9.65
CA GLU A 49 -2.94 -10.74 -10.35
C GLU A 49 -4.09 -11.73 -10.06
N TYR A 50 -4.73 -12.24 -11.11
CA TYR A 50 -5.95 -13.01 -11.01
C TYR A 50 -5.81 -14.37 -10.30
N LEU A 51 -4.73 -15.12 -10.52
CA LEU A 51 -4.53 -16.44 -9.90
C LEU A 51 -3.72 -16.40 -8.60
N ARG A 52 -3.06 -15.28 -8.29
CA ARG A 52 -2.25 -15.07 -7.10
C ARG A 52 -2.96 -14.15 -6.12
N ASP A 53 -2.43 -14.14 -4.91
CA ASP A 53 -2.84 -13.27 -3.82
C ASP A 53 -2.11 -11.91 -3.87
N THR A 54 -1.88 -11.40 -5.08
CA THR A 54 -1.03 -10.23 -5.31
C THR A 54 -1.85 -9.06 -5.84
N ILE A 55 -1.69 -7.91 -5.18
CA ILE A 55 -2.14 -6.61 -5.67
C ILE A 55 -0.92 -5.73 -5.89
N TYR A 56 -0.89 -5.01 -7.00
CA TYR A 56 0.11 -4.01 -7.31
C TYR A 56 -0.47 -2.61 -7.11
N THR A 57 0.35 -1.69 -6.60
CA THR A 57 0.09 -0.25 -6.66
C THR A 57 1.13 0.42 -7.51
N ILE A 58 0.68 1.34 -8.37
CA ILE A 58 1.54 2.05 -9.33
C ILE A 58 1.31 3.55 -9.15
N ALA A 59 2.38 4.32 -9.06
CA ALA A 59 2.32 5.77 -8.91
C ALA A 59 3.40 6.47 -9.74
N PRO A 60 3.18 7.72 -10.17
CA PRO A 60 4.24 8.53 -10.77
C PRO A 60 5.40 8.72 -9.80
N GLU A 61 6.63 8.59 -10.28
CA GLU A 61 7.86 8.83 -9.50
C GLU A 61 8.87 9.59 -10.37
N GLY A 62 8.94 10.91 -10.19
CA GLY A 62 9.76 11.79 -11.03
C GLY A 62 9.36 11.72 -12.51
N MET A 63 10.29 11.33 -13.39
CA MET A 63 9.99 11.08 -14.81
C MET A 63 9.53 9.64 -15.10
N GLY A 64 9.44 8.79 -14.07
CA GLY A 64 9.10 7.37 -14.18
C GLY A 64 7.89 6.99 -13.33
N TRP A 65 7.85 5.72 -12.93
CA TRP A 65 6.77 5.12 -12.17
C TRP A 65 7.33 4.18 -11.10
N SER A 66 6.77 4.26 -9.89
CA SER A 66 7.01 3.29 -8.84
C SER A 66 5.97 2.16 -8.94
N VAL A 67 6.41 0.93 -8.68
CA VAL A 67 5.54 -0.25 -8.65
C VAL A 67 5.78 -0.99 -7.35
N ASN A 68 4.75 -1.02 -6.50
CA ASN A 68 4.76 -1.74 -5.23
C ASN A 68 3.90 -2.99 -5.33
N LYS A 69 4.36 -4.07 -4.69
CA LYS A 69 3.67 -5.37 -4.68
C LYS A 69 3.24 -5.68 -3.25
N ARG A 70 1.96 -5.99 -3.06
CA ARG A 70 1.40 -6.45 -1.77
C ARG A 70 0.80 -7.83 -1.89
N ILE A 71 1.09 -8.67 -0.89
CA ILE A 71 0.56 -10.03 -0.77
C ILE A 71 -0.58 -10.01 0.26
N PHE A 72 -1.76 -10.40 -0.18
CA PHE A 72 -2.95 -10.53 0.65
C PHE A 72 -3.30 -12.01 0.79
N ALA A 73 -2.57 -12.72 1.65
CA ALA A 73 -2.64 -14.18 1.77
C ALA A 73 -4.09 -14.71 1.77
N GLY A 74 -4.39 -15.60 0.82
CA GLY A 74 -5.73 -16.20 0.66
C GLY A 74 -6.75 -15.35 -0.12
N ILE A 75 -6.40 -14.11 -0.51
CA ILE A 75 -7.23 -13.21 -1.33
C ILE A 75 -6.72 -13.25 -2.78
N ASN A 76 -7.16 -14.25 -3.54
CA ASN A 76 -6.89 -14.40 -4.98
C ASN A 76 -8.19 -14.32 -5.80
N ASN A 77 -8.09 -14.44 -7.13
CA ASN A 77 -9.23 -14.36 -8.05
C ASN A 77 -10.01 -13.05 -7.95
N ILE A 78 -9.29 -11.96 -7.68
CA ILE A 78 -9.82 -10.61 -7.88
C ILE A 78 -10.07 -10.45 -9.36
N ALA A 79 -11.33 -10.24 -9.72
CA ALA A 79 -11.82 -10.18 -11.10
C ALA A 79 -12.03 -8.73 -11.58
N ALA A 80 -12.30 -7.82 -10.64
CA ALA A 80 -12.54 -6.42 -10.90
C ALA A 80 -12.29 -5.58 -9.65
N PHE A 81 -12.27 -4.27 -9.82
CA PHE A 81 -12.41 -3.29 -8.74
C PHE A 81 -13.66 -2.44 -8.99
N GLY A 82 -14.15 -1.80 -7.94
CA GLY A 82 -15.25 -0.84 -8.01
C GLY A 82 -15.04 0.27 -6.97
N GLU A 83 -15.66 1.41 -7.21
CA GLU A 83 -15.53 2.61 -6.38
C GLU A 83 -16.89 2.98 -5.79
N GLY A 84 -16.93 3.32 -4.50
CA GLY A 84 -18.11 3.90 -3.84
C GLY A 84 -18.27 5.38 -4.17
N GLU A 85 -19.40 6.00 -3.78
CA GLU A 85 -19.65 7.43 -4.03
C GLU A 85 -18.61 8.36 -3.39
N ASP A 86 -17.98 7.92 -2.29
CA ASP A 86 -16.94 8.65 -1.57
C ASP A 86 -15.53 8.43 -2.14
N GLY A 87 -15.41 7.68 -3.23
CA GLY A 87 -14.13 7.30 -3.83
C GLY A 87 -13.43 6.12 -3.14
N THR A 88 -14.03 5.53 -2.09
CA THR A 88 -13.50 4.33 -1.46
C THR A 88 -13.44 3.20 -2.49
N LEU A 89 -12.27 2.57 -2.60
CA LEU A 89 -12.05 1.49 -3.55
C LEU A 89 -12.36 0.11 -2.94
N TYR A 90 -12.91 -0.77 -3.76
CA TYR A 90 -13.27 -2.13 -3.42
C TYR A 90 -12.72 -3.10 -4.47
N ALA A 91 -12.25 -4.27 -4.04
CA ALA A 91 -11.87 -5.38 -4.90
C ALA A 91 -12.97 -6.44 -4.91
N VAL A 92 -13.30 -6.97 -6.09
CA VAL A 92 -14.34 -7.97 -6.28
C VAL A 92 -13.70 -9.29 -6.66
N ARG A 93 -13.91 -10.31 -5.83
CA ARG A 93 -13.51 -11.68 -6.13
C ARG A 93 -14.50 -12.33 -7.07
N LYS A 94 -14.03 -13.23 -7.94
CA LYS A 94 -14.90 -14.02 -8.83
C LYS A 94 -16.02 -14.77 -8.10
N SER A 95 -15.83 -15.14 -6.84
CA SER A 95 -16.85 -15.77 -5.99
C SER A 95 -18.01 -14.84 -5.60
N GLY A 96 -17.92 -13.54 -5.89
CA GLY A 96 -18.89 -12.51 -5.48
C GLY A 96 -18.53 -11.80 -4.16
N THR A 97 -17.43 -12.19 -3.50
CA THR A 97 -16.96 -11.49 -2.29
C THR A 97 -16.42 -10.11 -2.66
N ILE A 98 -16.83 -9.08 -1.92
CA ILE A 98 -16.36 -7.70 -2.08
C ILE A 98 -15.46 -7.35 -0.88
N TYR A 99 -14.24 -6.93 -1.16
CA TYR A 99 -13.26 -6.49 -0.17
C TYR A 99 -13.14 -4.97 -0.24
N LYS A 100 -13.30 -4.28 0.89
CA LYS A 100 -12.95 -2.86 0.99
C LYS A 100 -11.44 -2.73 1.04
N ILE A 101 -10.86 -1.86 0.21
CA ILE A 101 -9.45 -1.49 0.34
C ILE A 101 -9.37 -0.47 1.48
N THR A 102 -8.64 -0.87 2.51
CA THR A 102 -8.34 -0.03 3.66
C THR A 102 -6.84 -0.03 3.86
N VAL A 103 -6.38 0.97 4.59
CA VAL A 103 -5.09 0.89 5.20
C VAL A 103 -5.25 0.30 6.60
N THR A 104 -4.36 -0.60 6.97
CA THR A 104 -4.30 -1.15 8.32
C THR A 104 -3.13 -0.52 9.04
N GLY A 105 -3.39 -0.10 10.27
CA GLY A 105 -2.35 0.32 11.18
C GLY A 105 -1.47 -0.83 11.65
N ASP A 106 -0.22 -0.51 11.98
CA ASP A 106 0.62 -1.41 12.75
C ASP A 106 0.37 -1.20 14.25
N ASN A 107 0.16 -2.30 14.97
CA ASN A 107 0.15 -2.26 16.44
C ASN A 107 1.59 -2.19 16.91
N VAL A 108 1.98 -1.06 17.51
CA VAL A 108 3.28 -0.96 18.16
C VAL A 108 3.21 -1.71 19.50
N PRO A 109 4.29 -2.41 19.95
CA PRO A 109 4.24 -3.16 21.19
C PRO A 109 3.64 -2.38 22.37
N GLY A 110 2.72 -3.02 23.10
CA GLY A 110 2.12 -2.46 24.33
C GLY A 110 3.02 -2.56 25.57
N GLY A 111 4.27 -3.00 25.42
CA GLY A 111 5.27 -3.08 26.48
C GLY A 111 6.41 -2.09 26.24
N ALA A 112 7.65 -2.44 26.60
CA ALA A 112 8.80 -1.61 26.26
C ALA A 112 8.93 -1.46 24.74
N ILE A 113 9.05 -0.21 24.28
CA ILE A 113 9.19 0.13 22.86
C ILE A 113 10.69 0.38 22.60
N PRO A 114 11.36 -0.48 21.80
CA PRO A 114 12.73 -0.26 21.38
C PRO A 114 12.92 1.07 20.66
N SER A 115 14.11 1.68 20.83
CA SER A 115 14.47 2.86 20.03
C SER A 115 14.41 2.56 18.54
N GLY A 116 13.85 3.48 17.75
CA GLY A 116 13.74 3.33 16.30
C GLY A 116 12.60 4.14 15.70
N THR A 117 12.47 4.03 14.38
CA THR A 117 11.34 4.60 13.63
C THR A 117 10.35 3.49 13.30
N TYR A 118 9.08 3.72 13.62
CA TYR A 118 7.96 2.85 13.28
C TYR A 118 7.13 3.57 12.23
N THR A 119 7.08 3.02 11.01
CA THR A 119 6.35 3.59 9.88
C THR A 119 5.11 2.76 9.59
N SER A 120 3.94 3.38 9.41
CA SER A 120 2.75 2.70 8.91
C SER A 120 1.94 3.59 7.98
N ASP A 121 1.39 3.01 6.91
CA ASP A 121 0.44 3.75 6.06
C ASP A 121 -0.88 4.02 6.80
N GLY A 122 -1.19 3.20 7.81
CA GLY A 122 -2.41 3.26 8.61
C GLY A 122 -2.13 3.79 10.02
N PRO A 123 -3.12 3.78 10.92
CA PRO A 123 -2.94 4.30 12.27
C PRO A 123 -1.87 3.52 13.05
N LEU A 124 -0.88 4.21 13.62
CA LEU A 124 0.01 3.61 14.61
C LEU A 124 -0.64 3.72 15.98
N ASP A 125 -0.98 2.58 16.57
CA ASP A 125 -1.58 2.52 17.90
C ASP A 125 -0.59 1.93 18.91
N SER A 126 -0.40 2.59 20.05
CA SER A 126 0.49 2.14 21.11
C SER A 126 -0.01 2.43 22.52
N ALA A 127 0.26 1.49 23.41
CA ALA A 127 0.08 1.59 24.85
C ALA A 127 1.39 1.35 25.61
N GLY A 128 2.54 1.38 24.91
CA GLY A 128 3.83 0.95 25.45
C GLY A 128 4.67 2.06 26.10
N SER A 129 5.85 1.67 26.57
CA SER A 129 6.78 2.53 27.30
C SER A 129 8.02 2.85 26.47
N VAL A 130 8.29 4.13 26.21
CA VAL A 130 9.48 4.60 25.49
C VAL A 130 10.64 4.82 26.46
N ALA A 131 11.70 4.03 26.34
CA ALA A 131 12.90 4.12 27.19
C ALA A 131 14.11 4.80 26.50
N GLY A 132 13.99 5.10 25.21
CA GLY A 132 15.07 5.64 24.38
C GLY A 132 14.56 6.68 23.38
N THR A 133 14.97 6.60 22.12
CA THR A 133 14.50 7.52 21.07
C THR A 133 13.59 6.79 20.11
N VAL A 134 12.31 7.16 20.08
CA VAL A 134 11.29 6.55 19.23
C VAL A 134 10.62 7.60 18.36
N THR A 135 10.47 7.29 17.08
CA THR A 135 9.67 8.07 16.14
C THR A 135 8.56 7.19 15.59
N PHE A 136 7.32 7.65 15.69
CA PHE A 136 6.18 7.06 14.97
C PHE A 136 5.88 7.94 13.76
N GLU A 137 5.85 7.33 12.58
CA GLU A 137 5.52 7.97 11.31
C GLU A 137 4.30 7.25 10.73
N SER A 138 3.12 7.83 10.91
CA SER A 138 1.89 7.28 10.37
C SER A 138 1.36 8.17 9.27
N ALA A 139 0.93 7.56 8.17
CA ALA A 139 0.27 8.30 7.11
C ALA A 139 -1.20 8.66 7.44
N GLU A 140 -1.80 8.03 8.46
CA GLU A 140 -3.19 8.25 8.87
C GLU A 140 -3.32 8.88 10.27
N ALA A 141 -2.77 8.24 11.31
CA ALA A 141 -2.87 8.74 12.69
C ALA A 141 -1.82 8.11 13.62
N VAL A 142 -1.38 8.84 14.63
CA VAL A 142 -0.65 8.30 15.78
C VAL A 142 -1.57 8.33 16.99
N ILE A 143 -1.92 7.15 17.52
CA ILE A 143 -2.84 6.96 18.63
C ILE A 143 -2.03 6.52 19.85
N LEU A 144 -2.04 7.36 20.89
CA LEU A 144 -1.37 7.11 22.17
C LEU A 144 -2.42 6.73 23.21
N ASN A 145 -2.53 5.44 23.53
CA ASN A 145 -3.49 4.94 24.51
C ASN A 145 -3.14 5.37 25.94
N PRO A 146 -4.09 5.30 26.90
CA PRO A 146 -3.86 5.75 28.28
C PRO A 146 -2.70 5.12 29.06
N GLN A 147 -2.06 4.05 28.56
CA GLN A 147 -0.87 3.44 29.18
C GLN A 147 0.43 3.83 28.48
N PHE A 148 0.36 4.61 27.41
CA PHE A 148 1.55 5.10 26.72
C PHE A 148 2.35 6.02 27.64
N GLU A 149 3.64 5.72 27.82
CA GLU A 149 4.53 6.50 28.66
C GLU A 149 5.87 6.78 27.97
N VAL A 150 6.44 7.93 28.27
CA VAL A 150 7.81 8.30 27.86
C VAL A 150 8.63 8.41 29.13
N LEU A 151 9.57 7.48 29.31
CA LEU A 151 10.39 7.41 30.52
C LEU A 151 11.35 8.61 30.60
N LEU A 152 11.80 8.93 31.81
CA LEU A 152 12.72 10.05 32.03
C LEU A 152 14.00 9.89 31.19
N GLY A 153 14.35 10.92 30.41
CA GLY A 153 15.51 10.90 29.52
C GLY A 153 15.26 10.29 28.14
N ALA A 154 14.05 9.78 27.89
CA ALA A 154 13.63 9.31 26.58
C ALA A 154 13.11 10.45 25.68
N VAL A 155 13.04 10.19 24.38
CA VAL A 155 12.52 11.10 23.35
C VAL A 155 11.48 10.35 22.53
N PHE A 156 10.31 10.95 22.39
CA PHE A 156 9.26 10.46 21.50
C PHE A 156 8.88 11.54 20.48
N SER A 157 8.73 11.13 19.22
CA SER A 157 8.20 11.96 18.14
C SER A 157 7.06 11.23 17.43
N GLY A 158 5.94 11.92 17.21
CA GLY A 158 4.82 11.41 16.42
C GLY A 158 4.60 12.30 15.20
N ILE A 159 4.70 11.72 14.02
CA ILE A 159 4.54 12.38 12.73
C ILE A 159 3.30 11.77 12.06
N VAL A 160 2.36 12.64 11.69
CA VAL A 160 1.17 12.26 10.92
C VAL A 160 1.21 12.93 9.56
N GLY A 161 1.17 12.12 8.50
CA GLY A 161 1.28 12.53 7.10
C GLY A 161 1.98 11.44 6.29
N CYS A 162 1.77 11.42 4.97
CA CYS A 162 2.32 10.36 4.12
C CYS A 162 3.81 10.14 4.40
N SER A 163 4.15 8.94 4.86
CA SER A 163 5.54 8.52 5.02
C SER A 163 6.21 8.64 3.65
N PRO A 164 7.44 9.20 3.57
CA PRO A 164 8.19 9.26 2.32
C PRO A 164 8.50 7.86 1.75
#